data_AF-A0A938ICB9-F1
#
_entry.id   AF-A0A938ICB9-F1
#
_cell.length_a   1.000
_cell.length_b   1.000
_cell.length_c   1.000
_cell.angle_alpha   90.00
_cell.angle_beta   90.00
_cell.angle_gamma   90.00
#
_symmetry.space_group_name_H-M   'P 1'
#
loop_
_entity.id
_entity.type
_entity.pdbx_description
1 polymer ?
#
loop_
_entity_poly.entity_id
_entity_poly.type
_entity_poly.pdbx_seq_one_letter_code
_entity_poly.pdbx_strand_id
1 'polypeptide(L)'
;MIHIRSSACRRRMPRRHEMIEVVRIIYSRDRLRRVEVFRREDGSFGFKEDWFSGDPLERCWINYAVRHSESFCPSEQIVLREVVGRVGWLNELIAAGELIEGLPRPIAAPHPPKEIGGAIVRCLAAFSAWQSQTGLCRHIVSENIELLVAGLAICQYSDDPGYYLFRCDANWRAITDTYHDSIAEAKSQAEFEYVGIGATWRTMSRS
;
A
#
# COMPACT_ATOMS: atom_id res chain seq x y z
N MET A 1 30.54 -53.92 -5.63
CA MET A 1 29.80 -53.76 -6.90
C MET A 1 28.36 -53.43 -6.55
N ILE A 2 27.98 -52.14 -6.53
CA ILE A 2 26.62 -51.69 -6.17
C ILE A 2 26.14 -50.76 -7.29
N HIS A 3 24.98 -51.12 -7.84
CA HIS A 3 24.39 -50.57 -9.04
C HIS A 3 23.91 -49.12 -8.88
N ILE A 4 24.26 -48.31 -9.87
CA ILE A 4 23.66 -47.02 -10.20
C ILE A 4 22.21 -47.26 -10.65
N ARG A 5 21.23 -46.59 -10.04
CA ARG A 5 19.90 -46.37 -10.64
C ARG A 5 19.73 -44.90 -11.02
N SER A 6 19.76 -44.69 -12.33
CA SER A 6 19.29 -43.51 -13.04
C SER A 6 17.81 -43.25 -12.70
N SER A 7 17.49 -42.00 -12.33
CA SER A 7 16.11 -41.50 -12.27
C SER A 7 15.99 -40.37 -13.29
N ALA A 8 15.43 -40.71 -14.44
CA ALA A 8 15.18 -39.80 -15.54
C ALA A 8 14.08 -38.77 -15.20
N CYS A 9 14.29 -37.56 -15.71
CA CYS A 9 13.29 -36.71 -16.36
C CYS A 9 11.94 -36.50 -15.63
N ARG A 10 11.89 -35.52 -14.71
CA ARG A 10 10.64 -34.77 -14.51
C ARG A 10 10.54 -33.71 -15.60
N ARG A 11 9.77 -34.01 -16.64
CA ARG A 11 9.29 -33.04 -17.62
C ARG A 11 8.67 -31.87 -16.85
N ARG A 12 9.22 -30.66 -17.03
CA ARG A 12 8.48 -29.42 -16.74
C ARG A 12 7.25 -29.45 -17.65
N MET A 13 6.10 -29.81 -17.09
CA MET A 13 4.82 -29.59 -17.75
C MET A 13 4.69 -28.08 -17.97
N PRO A 14 4.33 -27.62 -19.19
CA PRO A 14 3.93 -26.24 -19.37
C PRO A 14 2.76 -25.95 -18.43
N ARG A 15 2.86 -24.85 -17.67
CA ARG A 15 1.84 -24.41 -16.71
C ARG A 15 0.50 -24.39 -17.46
N ARG A 16 -0.54 -25.02 -16.88
CA ARG A 16 -1.93 -24.75 -17.27
C ARG A 16 -2.05 -23.23 -17.40
N HIS A 17 -2.71 -22.75 -18.44
CA HIS A 17 -3.07 -21.35 -18.56
C HIS A 17 -3.79 -20.96 -17.27
N GLU A 18 -3.08 -20.33 -16.32
CA GLU A 18 -3.68 -19.74 -15.15
C GLU A 18 -4.67 -18.73 -15.70
N MET A 19 -5.96 -18.92 -15.41
CA MET A 19 -6.95 -17.91 -15.76
C MET A 19 -6.65 -16.70 -14.90
N ILE A 20 -6.13 -15.66 -15.54
CA ILE A 20 -5.77 -14.40 -14.94
C ILE A 20 -6.84 -13.40 -15.39
N GLU A 21 -7.69 -12.99 -14.44
CA GLU A 21 -8.68 -11.94 -14.67
C GLU A 21 -8.01 -10.59 -14.40
N VAL A 22 -7.94 -9.72 -15.41
CA VAL A 22 -7.49 -8.34 -15.20
C VAL A 22 -8.62 -7.57 -14.54
N VAL A 23 -8.44 -7.21 -13.27
CA VAL A 23 -9.46 -6.50 -12.48
C VAL A 23 -9.34 -4.99 -12.61
N ARG A 24 -8.15 -4.49 -12.98
CA ARG A 24 -7.88 -3.05 -13.09
C ARG A 24 -6.66 -2.76 -13.95
N ILE A 25 -6.71 -1.63 -14.66
CA ILE A 25 -5.60 -1.09 -15.42
C ILE A 25 -5.38 0.35 -14.98
N ILE A 26 -4.13 0.69 -14.66
CA ILE A 26 -3.70 2.03 -14.24
C ILE A 26 -2.75 2.56 -15.30
N TYR A 27 -2.94 3.79 -15.77
CA TYR A 27 -2.11 4.38 -16.83
C TYR A 27 -1.26 5.54 -16.29
N SER A 28 -0.07 5.71 -16.91
CA SER A 28 0.64 6.98 -16.84
C SER A 28 -0.11 8.08 -17.60
N ARG A 29 0.22 9.35 -17.32
CA ARG A 29 -0.39 10.52 -17.99
C ARG A 29 -0.29 10.44 -19.52
N ASP A 30 0.86 10.04 -20.03
CA ASP A 30 1.14 9.92 -21.47
C ASP A 30 0.59 8.62 -22.09
N ARG A 31 0.02 7.73 -21.26
CA ARG A 31 -0.44 6.39 -21.64
C ARG A 31 0.64 5.53 -22.31
N LEU A 32 1.91 5.82 -22.06
CA LEU A 32 3.05 5.00 -22.50
C LEU A 32 3.47 3.97 -21.45
N ARG A 33 2.92 4.04 -20.24
CA ARG A 33 3.10 3.04 -19.19
C ARG A 33 1.75 2.64 -18.63
N ARG A 34 1.67 1.40 -18.17
CA ARG A 34 0.50 0.89 -17.47
C ARG A 34 0.87 -0.15 -16.43
N VAL A 35 0.00 -0.31 -15.45
CA VAL A 35 0.00 -1.45 -14.54
C VAL A 35 -1.31 -2.19 -14.72
N GLU A 36 -1.24 -3.49 -14.99
CA GLU A 36 -2.39 -4.38 -14.95
C GLU A 36 -2.41 -5.08 -13.59
N VAL A 37 -3.45 -4.85 -12.81
CA VAL A 37 -3.74 -5.61 -11.60
C VAL A 37 -4.67 -6.76 -11.98
N PHE A 38 -4.33 -7.95 -11.52
CA PHE A 38 -5.03 -9.16 -11.90
C PHE A 38 -5.33 -10.06 -10.70
N ARG A 39 -6.36 -10.88 -10.84
CA ARG A 39 -6.79 -11.92 -9.91
C ARG A 39 -6.51 -13.30 -10.50
N ARG A 40 -5.93 -14.19 -9.70
CA ARG A 40 -5.63 -15.58 -10.04
C ARG A 40 -6.80 -16.49 -9.65
N GLU A 41 -6.77 -17.73 -10.13
CA GLU A 41 -7.76 -18.77 -9.82
C GLU A 41 -7.87 -19.08 -8.32
N ASP A 42 -6.75 -19.00 -7.58
CA ASP A 42 -6.72 -19.18 -6.12
C ASP A 42 -7.30 -17.99 -5.33
N GLY A 43 -7.77 -16.96 -6.04
CA GLY A 43 -8.33 -15.74 -5.46
C GLY A 43 -7.28 -14.70 -5.05
N SER A 44 -5.99 -15.03 -5.14
CA SER A 44 -4.90 -14.07 -4.89
C SER A 44 -4.81 -13.04 -6.00
N PHE A 45 -4.19 -11.91 -5.68
CA PHE A 45 -3.99 -10.79 -6.57
C PHE A 45 -2.51 -10.62 -6.89
N GLY A 46 -2.23 -10.10 -8.08
CA GLY A 46 -0.90 -9.71 -8.54
C GLY A 46 -0.99 -8.50 -9.46
N PHE A 47 0.15 -7.98 -9.88
CA PHE A 47 0.19 -6.89 -10.84
C PHE A 47 1.41 -7.01 -11.73
N LYS A 48 1.32 -6.54 -12.97
CA LYS A 48 2.47 -6.39 -13.87
C LYS A 48 2.54 -4.98 -14.41
N GLU A 49 3.75 -4.50 -14.63
CA GLU A 49 4.02 -3.22 -15.26
C GLU A 49 4.40 -3.45 -16.73
N ASP A 50 3.79 -2.69 -17.63
CA ASP A 50 4.12 -2.69 -19.05
C ASP A 50 4.42 -1.26 -19.52
N TRP A 51 5.25 -1.14 -20.55
CA TRP A 51 5.45 0.11 -21.27
C TRP A 51 5.15 -0.10 -22.76
N PHE A 52 4.70 0.96 -23.44
CA PHE A 52 4.36 0.91 -24.85
C PHE A 52 5.58 1.23 -25.71
N SER A 53 5.98 0.29 -26.56
CA SER A 53 7.05 0.52 -27.53
C SER A 53 6.55 1.39 -28.67
N GLY A 54 7.15 2.57 -28.80
CA GLY A 54 6.93 3.47 -29.94
C GLY A 54 7.67 3.03 -31.21
N ASP A 55 8.47 1.95 -31.15
CA ASP A 55 9.20 1.45 -32.31
C ASP A 55 8.19 1.07 -33.43
N PRO A 56 8.39 1.56 -34.68
CA PRO A 56 7.49 1.27 -35.80
C PRO A 56 7.24 -0.22 -36.07
N LEU A 57 8.19 -1.10 -35.71
CA LEU A 57 8.13 -2.54 -35.94
C LEU A 57 7.41 -3.29 -34.82
N GLU A 58 7.44 -2.77 -33.59
CA GLU A 58 6.85 -3.46 -32.43
C GLU A 58 5.44 -2.94 -32.12
N ARG A 59 5.29 -1.62 -31.92
CA ARG A 59 4.03 -0.95 -31.55
C ARG A 59 3.17 -1.72 -30.55
N CYS A 60 3.79 -2.29 -29.53
CA CYS A 60 3.14 -3.20 -28.59
C CYS A 60 3.52 -2.88 -27.14
N TRP A 61 2.76 -3.46 -26.21
CA TRP A 61 3.07 -3.41 -24.80
C TRP A 61 4.17 -4.41 -24.48
N ILE A 62 5.28 -3.91 -23.96
CA ILE A 62 6.42 -4.69 -23.51
C ILE A 62 6.36 -4.77 -22.00
N ASN A 63 6.40 -6.00 -21.49
CA ASN A 63 6.44 -6.21 -20.06
C ASN A 63 7.74 -5.66 -19.49
N TYR A 64 7.62 -4.80 -18.47
CA TYR A 64 8.75 -4.34 -17.70
C TYR A 64 9.15 -5.48 -16.76
N ALA A 65 10.00 -6.39 -17.28
CA ALA A 65 10.36 -7.69 -16.70
C ALA A 65 11.19 -7.63 -15.40
N VAL A 66 10.96 -6.63 -14.56
CA VAL A 66 11.55 -6.55 -13.23
C VAL A 66 10.81 -7.57 -12.34
N ARG A 67 11.57 -8.24 -11.47
CA ARG A 67 11.19 -9.34 -10.55
C ARG A 67 10.01 -9.05 -9.59
N HIS A 68 9.31 -7.94 -9.76
CA HIS A 68 8.22 -7.46 -8.90
C HIS A 68 6.82 -7.66 -9.52
N SER A 69 6.72 -8.12 -10.78
CA SER A 69 5.49 -8.23 -11.57
C SER A 69 4.57 -9.42 -11.23
N GLU A 70 4.79 -10.10 -10.11
CA GLU A 70 4.01 -11.28 -9.72
C GLU A 70 3.84 -11.40 -8.19
N SER A 71 3.56 -10.28 -7.50
CA SER A 71 3.19 -10.34 -6.07
C SER A 71 2.00 -11.27 -5.84
N PHE A 72 1.96 -11.92 -4.67
CA PHE A 72 0.84 -12.74 -4.18
C PHE A 72 0.18 -12.00 -3.02
N CYS A 73 -0.87 -11.25 -3.32
CA CYS A 73 -1.59 -10.44 -2.34
C CYS A 73 -2.95 -11.08 -2.06
N PRO A 74 -3.44 -11.11 -0.82
CA PRO A 74 -4.73 -11.73 -0.50
C PRO A 74 -5.93 -10.86 -0.86
N SER A 75 -5.74 -9.59 -1.22
CA SER A 75 -6.82 -8.68 -1.63
C SER A 75 -6.37 -7.66 -2.69
N GLU A 76 -7.35 -7.10 -3.40
CA GLU A 76 -7.13 -6.01 -4.36
C GLU A 76 -6.52 -4.77 -3.68
N GLN A 77 -6.95 -4.44 -2.46
CA GLN A 77 -6.39 -3.28 -1.75
C GLN A 77 -4.90 -3.48 -1.45
N ILE A 78 -4.49 -4.67 -1.04
CA ILE A 78 -3.08 -4.94 -0.71
C ILE A 78 -2.21 -4.87 -1.97
N VAL A 79 -2.66 -5.44 -3.09
CA VAL A 79 -1.89 -5.36 -4.34
C VAL A 79 -1.77 -3.92 -4.82
N LEU A 80 -2.80 -3.08 -4.65
CA LEU A 80 -2.71 -1.67 -5.04
C LEU A 80 -1.70 -0.89 -4.19
N ARG A 81 -1.57 -1.21 -2.89
CA ARG A 81 -0.51 -0.63 -2.05
C ARG A 81 0.89 -1.03 -2.55
N GLU A 82 1.07 -2.30 -2.89
CA GLU A 82 2.32 -2.80 -3.47
C GLU A 82 2.64 -2.13 -4.81
N VAL A 83 1.62 -1.95 -5.66
CA VAL A 83 1.73 -1.21 -6.93
C VAL A 83 2.22 0.21 -6.68
N VAL A 84 1.61 0.95 -5.75
CA VAL A 84 2.03 2.31 -5.42
C VAL A 84 3.45 2.36 -4.85
N GLY A 85 3.80 1.44 -3.95
CA GLY A 85 5.11 1.42 -3.31
C GLY A 85 6.26 1.00 -4.24
N ARG A 86 5.97 0.17 -5.25
CA ARG A 86 7.01 -0.44 -6.13
C ARG A 86 7.11 0.18 -7.51
N VAL A 87 6.04 0.79 -8.03
CA VAL A 87 6.01 1.37 -9.37
C VAL A 87 6.42 2.84 -9.27
N GLY A 88 7.68 3.14 -9.61
CA GLY A 88 8.29 4.44 -9.37
C GLY A 88 7.52 5.62 -9.96
N TRP A 89 7.07 5.51 -11.21
CA TRP A 89 6.30 6.58 -11.87
C TRP A 89 4.93 6.80 -11.23
N LEU A 90 4.34 5.78 -10.62
CA LEU A 90 3.06 5.92 -9.94
C LEU A 90 3.25 6.66 -8.60
N ASN A 91 4.31 6.34 -7.88
CA ASN A 91 4.69 7.03 -6.65
C ASN A 91 4.92 8.53 -6.89
N GLU A 92 5.63 8.88 -7.97
CA GLU A 92 5.85 10.28 -8.37
C GLU A 92 4.54 11.04 -8.62
N LEU A 93 3.58 10.44 -9.34
CA LEU A 93 2.27 11.05 -9.61
C LEU A 93 1.45 11.24 -8.32
N ILE A 94 1.50 10.27 -7.41
CA ILE A 94 0.81 10.37 -6.11
C ILE A 94 1.44 11.46 -5.25
N ALA A 95 2.77 11.55 -5.22
CA ALA A 95 3.49 12.60 -4.51
C ALA A 95 3.17 14.00 -5.06
N ALA A 96 2.92 14.11 -6.38
CA ALA A 96 2.45 15.33 -7.02
C ALA A 96 0.96 15.64 -6.77
N GLY A 97 0.22 14.76 -6.07
CA GLY A 97 -1.20 14.94 -5.77
C GLY A 97 -2.12 14.73 -6.97
N GLU A 98 -1.66 14.02 -8.01
CA GLU A 98 -2.45 13.81 -9.23
C GLU A 98 -3.56 12.76 -9.03
N LEU A 99 -4.70 12.98 -9.69
CA LEU A 99 -5.75 11.97 -9.81
C LEU A 99 -5.35 10.97 -10.90
N ILE A 100 -5.18 9.72 -10.52
CA ILE A 100 -4.68 8.68 -11.42
C ILE A 100 -5.84 7.79 -11.89
N GLU A 101 -5.98 7.67 -13.21
CA GLU A 101 -6.97 6.79 -13.83
C GLU A 101 -6.70 5.33 -13.41
N GLY A 102 -7.76 4.64 -12.98
CA GLY A 102 -7.66 3.26 -12.54
C GLY A 102 -7.36 3.10 -11.06
N LEU A 103 -6.84 4.09 -10.33
CA LEU A 103 -6.81 4.01 -8.86
C LEU A 103 -8.17 4.42 -8.27
N PRO A 104 -8.71 3.69 -7.28
CA PRO A 104 -9.89 4.14 -6.54
C PRO A 104 -9.70 5.58 -6.06
N ARG A 105 -10.77 6.37 -6.05
CA ARG A 105 -10.64 7.73 -5.50
C ARG A 105 -10.34 7.61 -4.01
N PRO A 106 -9.48 8.48 -3.45
CA PRO A 106 -9.41 8.62 -2.01
C PRO A 106 -10.83 8.85 -1.49
N ILE A 107 -11.36 7.89 -0.73
CA ILE A 107 -12.56 8.14 0.05
C ILE A 107 -12.15 9.26 0.97
N ALA A 108 -12.75 10.45 0.80
CA ALA A 108 -12.50 11.55 1.70
C ALA A 108 -12.74 11.00 3.11
N ALA A 109 -11.68 10.94 3.92
CA ALA A 109 -11.80 10.48 5.29
C ALA A 109 -12.98 11.25 5.92
N PRO A 110 -13.88 10.58 6.65
CA PRO A 110 -14.95 11.27 7.33
C PRO A 110 -14.36 12.41 8.16
N HIS A 111 -15.14 13.48 8.35
CA HIS A 111 -14.69 14.68 9.05
C HIS A 111 -13.86 14.30 10.29
N PRO A 112 -12.67 14.90 10.46
CA PRO A 112 -11.74 14.46 11.48
C PRO A 112 -12.43 14.51 12.84
N PRO A 113 -12.56 13.37 13.54
CA PRO A 113 -13.20 13.36 14.83
C PRO A 113 -12.37 14.18 15.82
N LYS A 114 -13.06 14.88 16.74
CA LYS A 114 -12.37 15.61 17.82
C LYS A 114 -11.78 14.68 18.87
N GLU A 115 -12.28 13.45 18.92
CA GLU A 115 -11.95 12.45 19.91
C GLU A 115 -11.95 11.06 19.27
N ILE A 116 -10.95 10.25 19.61
CA ILE A 116 -10.85 8.84 19.21
C ILE A 116 -10.63 8.03 20.47
N GLY A 117 -11.51 7.05 20.73
CA GLY A 117 -11.35 6.13 21.86
C GLY A 117 -11.23 6.79 23.24
N GLY A 118 -11.85 7.96 23.47
CA GLY A 118 -11.72 8.69 24.74
C GLY A 118 -10.61 9.75 24.75
N ALA A 119 -9.72 9.75 23.75
CA ALA A 119 -8.57 10.65 23.67
C ALA A 119 -8.83 11.82 22.71
N ILE A 120 -8.46 13.04 23.13
CA ILE A 120 -8.62 14.26 22.33
C ILE A 120 -7.59 14.27 21.21
N VAL A 121 -8.03 14.43 19.96
CA VAL A 121 -7.15 14.49 18.80
C VAL A 121 -6.40 15.82 18.78
N ARG A 122 -5.06 15.76 18.80
CA ARG A 122 -4.16 16.93 18.69
C ARG A 122 -3.67 17.15 17.27
N CYS A 123 -3.31 16.07 16.59
CA CYS A 123 -2.90 16.10 15.18
C CYS A 123 -3.47 14.88 14.46
N LEU A 124 -3.73 15.03 13.17
CA LEU A 124 -4.10 13.91 12.31
C LEU A 124 -3.32 13.96 11.01
N ALA A 125 -2.98 12.79 10.51
CA ALA A 125 -2.51 12.59 9.16
C ALA A 125 -3.38 11.51 8.54
N ALA A 126 -4.31 11.94 7.69
CA ALA A 126 -5.07 11.01 6.88
C ALA A 126 -4.17 10.57 5.73
N PHE A 127 -4.02 9.27 5.52
CA PHE A 127 -3.50 8.80 4.26
C PHE A 127 -4.55 9.17 3.21
N SER A 128 -4.17 9.91 2.17
CA SER A 128 -4.92 9.73 0.92
C SER A 128 -4.82 8.24 0.60
N ALA A 129 -5.89 7.62 0.08
CA ALA A 129 -6.04 6.16 -0.01
C ALA A 129 -4.88 5.37 -0.69
N TRP A 130 -3.87 6.06 -1.20
CA TRP A 130 -2.69 5.57 -1.90
C TRP A 130 -1.37 5.77 -1.15
N GLN A 131 -1.30 6.67 -0.16
CA GLN A 131 -0.12 6.80 0.67
C GLN A 131 -0.07 5.58 1.61
N SER A 132 0.79 4.61 1.31
CA SER A 132 1.06 3.47 2.18
C SER A 132 2.51 3.46 2.62
N GLN A 133 2.70 2.94 3.82
CA GLN A 133 3.97 2.57 4.44
C GLN A 133 4.98 2.15 3.39
N THR A 134 6.09 2.87 3.31
CA THR A 134 7.27 2.33 2.66
C THR A 134 7.58 1.01 3.32
N GLY A 135 7.75 -0.05 2.52
CA GLY A 135 7.96 -1.43 2.95
C GLY A 135 9.22 -1.71 3.78
N LEU A 136 9.69 -0.75 4.58
CA LEU A 136 10.72 -0.87 5.61
C LEU A 136 10.14 -1.33 6.96
N CYS A 137 8.83 -1.13 7.22
CA CYS A 137 8.16 -1.62 8.43
C CYS A 137 7.08 -2.66 8.09
N ARG A 138 7.44 -3.93 8.23
CA ARG A 138 6.52 -5.07 8.17
C ARG A 138 6.06 -5.36 9.61
N HIS A 139 4.96 -4.75 10.05
CA HIS A 139 4.36 -5.15 11.33
C HIS A 139 3.65 -6.50 11.15
N ILE A 140 4.39 -7.59 11.38
CA ILE A 140 3.80 -8.91 11.58
C ILE A 140 3.26 -8.94 13.01
N VAL A 141 1.97 -8.63 13.19
CA VAL A 141 1.28 -8.99 14.43
C VAL A 141 0.78 -10.42 14.25
N SER A 142 1.13 -11.29 15.20
CA SER A 142 0.81 -12.71 15.24
C SER A 142 -0.64 -12.99 14.81
N GLU A 143 -0.76 -13.93 13.88
CA GLU A 143 -1.98 -14.64 13.45
C GLU A 143 -3.26 -13.80 13.33
N ASN A 144 -3.43 -13.22 12.14
CA ASN A 144 -4.70 -13.14 11.38
C ASN A 144 -5.30 -11.80 10.97
N ILE A 145 -4.74 -10.62 11.24
CA ILE A 145 -5.21 -9.43 10.50
C ILE A 145 -4.06 -8.43 10.28
N GLU A 146 -3.56 -8.31 9.04
CA GLU A 146 -2.85 -7.11 8.58
C GLU A 146 -3.85 -5.94 8.61
N LEU A 147 -4.02 -5.32 9.77
CA LEU A 147 -5.02 -4.27 9.95
C LEU A 147 -4.61 -3.04 9.14
N LEU A 148 -5.41 -2.75 8.12
CA LEU A 148 -5.23 -1.66 7.16
C LEU A 148 -5.26 -0.31 7.89
N VAL A 149 -4.10 0.20 8.30
CA VAL A 149 -3.98 1.58 8.76
C VAL A 149 -4.38 2.51 7.61
N ALA A 150 -5.41 3.32 7.83
CA ALA A 150 -5.97 4.29 6.90
C ALA A 150 -5.82 5.74 7.40
N GLY A 151 -5.38 5.93 8.64
CA GLY A 151 -4.93 7.23 9.15
C GLY A 151 -4.07 7.09 10.39
N LEU A 152 -3.30 8.13 10.69
CA LEU A 152 -2.64 8.32 11.97
C LEU A 152 -3.28 9.48 12.73
N ALA A 153 -3.41 9.33 14.04
CA ALA A 153 -3.85 10.41 14.92
C ALA A 153 -2.96 10.48 16.15
N ILE A 154 -2.47 11.67 16.48
CA ILE A 154 -1.80 11.92 17.75
C ILE A 154 -2.86 12.43 18.70
N CYS A 155 -3.14 11.65 19.73
CA CYS A 155 -4.20 11.91 20.70
C CYS A 155 -3.62 12.08 22.10
N GLN A 156 -4.41 12.65 23.00
CA GLN A 156 -4.05 12.83 24.40
C GLN A 156 -5.29 12.62 25.27
N TYR A 157 -5.16 11.80 26.32
CA TYR A 157 -6.20 11.64 27.33
C TYR A 157 -6.22 12.84 28.28
N SER A 158 -7.36 13.14 28.88
CA SER A 158 -7.50 14.31 29.76
C SER A 158 -6.69 14.22 31.05
N ASP A 159 -6.40 13.00 31.48
CA ASP A 159 -5.75 12.64 32.73
C ASP A 159 -4.29 12.17 32.56
N ASP A 160 -3.79 12.12 31.32
CA ASP A 160 -2.41 11.72 31.01
C ASP A 160 -1.66 12.86 30.28
N PRO A 161 -0.50 13.32 30.79
CA PRO A 161 0.29 14.36 30.12
C PRO A 161 0.90 13.88 28.80
N GLY A 162 1.02 12.58 28.56
CA GLY A 162 1.62 11.99 27.38
C GLY A 162 0.76 12.05 26.12
N TYR A 163 1.37 11.64 25.01
CA TYR A 163 0.75 11.62 23.69
C TYR A 163 0.75 10.22 23.12
N TYR A 164 -0.34 9.86 22.46
CA TYR A 164 -0.52 8.54 21.89
C TYR A 164 -0.64 8.64 20.37
N LEU A 165 0.24 7.94 19.66
CA LEU A 165 0.17 7.80 18.21
C LEU A 165 -0.74 6.62 17.86
N PHE A 166 -1.98 6.92 17.51
CA PHE A 166 -2.96 5.94 17.08
C PHE A 166 -2.78 5.62 15.61
N ARG A 167 -2.74 4.32 15.31
CA ARG A 167 -2.94 3.78 13.96
C ARG A 167 -4.43 3.46 13.83
N CYS A 168 -5.11 4.08 12.87
CA CYS A 168 -6.56 4.00 12.75
C CYS A 168 -7.01 3.31 11.46
N ASP A 169 -8.16 2.64 11.51
CA ASP A 169 -8.85 2.13 10.32
C ASP A 169 -9.52 3.25 9.50
N ALA A 170 -10.20 2.89 8.40
CA ALA A 170 -10.90 3.85 7.54
C ALA A 170 -12.05 4.62 8.22
N ASN A 171 -12.48 4.18 9.41
CA ASN A 171 -13.52 4.80 10.22
C ASN A 171 -12.95 5.54 11.44
N TRP A 172 -11.64 5.80 11.48
CA TRP A 172 -10.93 6.39 12.62
C TRP A 172 -11.03 5.59 13.92
N ARG A 173 -11.26 4.28 13.86
CA ARG A 173 -11.15 3.42 15.04
C ARG A 173 -9.69 3.09 15.27
N ALA A 174 -9.22 3.30 16.51
CA ALA A 174 -7.86 2.94 16.89
C ALA A 174 -7.68 1.42 16.79
N ILE A 175 -6.70 1.00 16.00
CA ILE A 175 -6.26 -0.39 15.84
C ILE A 175 -5.19 -0.70 16.89
N THR A 176 -4.19 0.18 16.98
CA THR A 176 -3.09 0.11 17.95
C THR A 176 -2.62 1.52 18.25
N ASP A 177 -1.96 1.69 19.38
CA ASP A 177 -1.33 2.94 19.79
C ASP A 177 0.11 2.73 20.28
N THR A 178 0.88 3.81 20.29
CA THR A 178 2.18 3.89 20.98
C THR A 178 2.24 5.18 21.78
N TYR A 179 2.78 5.11 23.00
CA TYR A 179 2.98 6.25 23.90
C TYR A 179 4.26 7.01 23.54
N HIS A 180 4.22 8.34 23.67
CA HIS A 180 5.33 9.27 23.45
C HIS A 180 5.25 10.43 24.44
N ASP A 181 6.40 10.97 24.83
CA ASP A 181 6.44 12.11 25.76
C ASP A 181 6.12 13.44 25.08
N SER A 182 6.16 13.48 23.74
CA SER A 182 5.85 14.69 22.97
C SER A 182 5.20 14.42 21.62
N ILE A 183 4.46 15.41 21.10
CA ILE A 183 3.93 15.38 19.72
C ILE A 183 5.07 15.25 18.70
N ALA A 184 6.21 15.89 18.95
CA ALA A 184 7.34 15.86 18.02
C ALA A 184 7.91 14.44 17.88
N GLU A 185 8.07 13.73 19.00
CA GLU A 185 8.53 12.34 19.02
C GLU A 185 7.54 11.41 18.32
N ALA A 186 6.24 11.55 18.61
CA ALA A 186 5.18 10.81 17.94
C ALA A 186 5.20 11.04 16.41
N LYS A 187 5.43 12.29 15.95
CA LYS A 187 5.57 12.60 14.53
C LYS A 187 6.83 11.98 13.92
N SER A 188 7.97 12.05 14.61
CA SER A 188 9.21 11.44 14.13
C SER A 188 9.09 9.92 13.99
N GLN A 189 8.44 9.24 14.95
CA GLN A 189 8.14 7.82 14.84
C GLN A 189 7.25 7.53 13.62
N ALA A 190 6.18 8.31 13.43
CA ALA A 190 5.30 8.15 12.29
C ALA A 190 6.01 8.43 10.94
N GLU A 191 6.88 9.43 10.86
CA GLU A 191 7.64 9.73 9.65
C GLU A 191 8.69 8.66 9.33
N PHE A 192 9.21 8.01 10.36
CA PHE A 192 10.06 6.83 10.22
C PHE A 192 9.27 5.61 9.71
N GLU A 193 8.06 5.38 10.24
CA GLU A 193 7.20 4.26 9.84
C GLU A 193 6.49 4.48 8.48
N TYR A 194 6.21 5.74 8.11
CA TYR A 194 5.38 6.12 6.97
C TYR A 194 5.99 7.31 6.20
N VAL A 195 6.68 7.02 5.10
CA VAL A 195 7.25 8.08 4.23
C VAL A 195 6.16 8.99 3.67
N GLY A 196 6.47 10.30 3.62
CA GLY A 196 5.60 11.33 3.08
C GLY A 196 4.55 11.84 4.08
N ILE A 197 4.37 11.20 5.24
CA ILE A 197 3.37 11.61 6.22
C ILE A 197 3.64 13.01 6.81
N GLY A 198 4.91 13.41 6.89
CA GLY A 198 5.33 14.71 7.43
C GLY A 198 4.67 15.90 6.74
N ALA A 199 4.37 15.79 5.44
CA ALA A 199 3.70 16.83 4.65
C ALA A 199 2.17 16.87 4.84
N THR A 200 1.59 15.89 5.55
CA THR A 200 0.13 15.69 5.62
C THR A 200 -0.46 15.98 7.00
N TRP A 201 0.38 16.26 8.00
CA TRP A 201 -0.08 16.56 9.35
C TRP A 201 -0.97 17.79 9.38
N ARG A 202 -2.16 17.62 9.96
CA ARG A 202 -3.11 18.69 10.25
C ARG A 202 -3.26 18.81 11.76
N THR A 203 -2.95 19.98 12.30
CA THR A 203 -3.18 20.30 13.71
C THR A 203 -4.65 20.59 13.93
N MET A 204 -5.24 19.99 14.97
CA MET A 204 -6.61 20.30 15.38
C MET A 204 -6.58 21.50 16.32
N SER A 205 -7.32 22.55 15.98
CA SER A 205 -7.50 23.70 16.87
C SER A 205 -8.33 23.29 18.08
N ARG A 206 -7.93 23.78 19.26
CA ARG A 206 -8.79 23.74 20.46
C ARG A 206 -9.93 24.74 20.21
N SER A 207 -11.14 24.24 19.97
CA SER A 207 -12.37 25.04 20.00
C SER A 207 -12.75 25.32 21.44
#